data_AF-A0A351USP1-F1
#
_entry.id   AF-A0A351USP1-F1
#
_cell.length_a   1.000
_cell.length_b   1.000
_cell.length_c   1.000
_cell.angle_alpha   90.00
_cell.angle_beta   90.00
_cell.angle_gamma   90.00
#
_symmetry.space_group_name_H-M   'P 1'
#
loop_
_entity.id
_entity.type
_entity.pdbx_description
1 polymer ?
#
loop_
_entity_poly.entity_id
_entity_poly.type
_entity_poly.pdbx_seq_one_letter_code
_entity_poly.pdbx_strand_id
1 'polypeptide(L)' 'KALIEEHVAATGSPKGKEVLEHFRELLPKFKKIIPNDYKRMIRLMAHFEKMGDTPDQAGLEAFYESTRTKE' A
#
# COMPACT_ATOMS: atom_id res chain seq x y z
N LYS A 1 -7.84 -5.51 -7.37
CA LYS A 1 -9.14 -5.63 -8.06
C LYS A 1 -10.29 -5.78 -7.06
N ALA A 2 -10.15 -6.64 -6.05
CA ALA A 2 -11.12 -6.88 -4.97
C ALA A 2 -11.92 -5.66 -4.48
N LEU A 3 -11.26 -4.56 -4.07
CA LEU A 3 -11.97 -3.37 -3.59
C LEU A 3 -12.91 -2.72 -4.63
N ILE A 4 -12.57 -2.80 -5.92
CA ILE A 4 -13.41 -2.29 -7.01
C ILE A 4 -14.58 -3.26 -7.24
N GLU A 5 -14.36 -4.56 -7.11
CA GLU A 5 -15.40 -5.60 -7.22
C GLU A 5 -16.43 -5.45 -6.10
N GLU A 6 -15.98 -5.27 -4.86
CA GLU A 6 -16.82 -5.00 -3.70
C GLU A 6 -17.62 -3.71 -3.87
N HIS A 7 -16.97 -2.62 -4.31
CA HIS A 7 -17.65 -1.37 -4.61
C HIS A 7 -18.77 -1.55 -5.65
N VAL A 8 -18.52 -2.29 -6.73
CA VAL A 8 -19.53 -2.56 -7.76
C VAL A 8 -20.66 -3.43 -7.22
N ALA A 9 -20.36 -4.45 -6.43
CA ALA A 9 -21.37 -5.30 -5.82
C ALA A 9 -22.28 -4.51 -4.87
N ALA A 10 -21.71 -3.59 -4.08
CA ALA A 10 -22.44 -2.79 -3.11
C ALA A 10 -23.23 -1.62 -3.73
N THR A 11 -22.76 -1.05 -4.84
CA THR A 11 -23.31 0.22 -5.39
C THR A 11 -23.91 0.11 -6.78
N GLY A 12 -23.64 -0.97 -7.52
CA GLY A 12 -24.02 -1.10 -8.92
C GLY A 12 -23.27 -0.16 -9.87
N SER A 13 -22.20 0.51 -9.41
CA SER A 13 -21.44 1.55 -10.14
C SER A 13 -21.15 1.18 -11.61
N PRO A 14 -21.78 1.88 -12.59
CA PRO A 14 -21.51 1.64 -14.01
C PRO A 14 -20.03 1.88 -14.36
N LYS A 15 -19.42 2.91 -13.75
CA LYS A 15 -18.01 3.19 -13.96
C LYS A 15 -17.11 2.11 -13.40
N GLY A 16 -17.45 1.57 -12.23
CA GLY A 16 -16.74 0.44 -11.65
C GLY A 16 -16.82 -0.80 -12.53
N LYS A 17 -17.97 -1.08 -13.15
CA LYS A 17 -18.14 -2.19 -14.10
C LYS A 17 -17.22 -2.04 -15.31
N GLU A 18 -17.23 -0.87 -15.97
CA GLU A 18 -16.36 -0.57 -17.10
C GLU A 18 -14.87 -0.75 -16.74
N VAL A 19 -14.48 -0.31 -15.53
CA VAL A 19 -13.11 -0.49 -15.01
C VAL A 19 -12.76 -1.97 -14.82
N LEU A 20 -13.69 -2.81 -14.36
CA LEU A 20 -13.46 -4.24 -14.17
C LEU A 20 -13.40 -5.00 -15.50
N GLU A 21 -14.23 -4.62 -16.48
CA GLU A 21 -14.27 -5.19 -17.83
C GLU A 21 -12.97 -4.90 -18.60
N HIS A 22 -12.49 -3.65 -18.54
CA HIS A 22 -11.27 -3.21 -19.24
C HIS A 22 -10.05 -3.10 -18.31
N PHE A 23 -10.00 -3.89 -17.23
CA PHE A 23 -9.03 -3.69 -16.15
C PHE A 23 -7.57 -3.70 -16.62
N ARG A 24 -7.20 -4.60 -17.53
CA ARG A 24 -5.82 -4.70 -18.05
C ARG A 24 -5.39 -3.45 -18.84
N GLU A 25 -6.30 -2.91 -19.65
CA GLU A 25 -6.06 -1.72 -20.48
C GLU A 25 -6.03 -0.44 -19.63
N LEU A 26 -6.82 -0.41 -18.57
CA LEU A 26 -6.89 0.72 -17.65
C LEU A 26 -5.82 0.67 -16.56
N LEU A 27 -5.22 -0.49 -16.29
CA LEU A 27 -4.19 -0.68 -15.26
C LEU A 27 -3.04 0.35 -15.34
N PRO A 28 -2.47 0.67 -16.52
CA PRO A 28 -1.40 1.67 -16.63
C PRO A 28 -1.84 3.10 -16.26
N LYS A 29 -3.15 3.36 -16.23
CA LYS A 29 -3.72 4.68 -15.91
C LYS A 29 -3.92 4.85 -14.39
N PHE A 30 -3.83 3.78 -13.60
CA PHE A 30 -3.90 3.87 -12.13
C PHE A 30 -2.57 4.34 -11.54
N LYS A 31 -2.64 5.39 -10.72
CA LYS A 31 -1.50 5.87 -9.94
C LYS A 31 -1.56 5.27 -8.54
N LYS A 32 -0.55 4.47 -8.17
CA LYS A 32 -0.37 4.02 -6.79
C LYS A 32 0.25 5.18 -5.98
N ILE A 33 -0.56 5.86 -5.20
CA ILE A 33 -0.10 6.94 -4.31
C ILE A 33 0.37 6.30 -3.00
N ILE A 34 1.62 6.59 -2.64
CA ILE A 34 2.25 6.10 -1.41
C ILE A 34 2.79 7.33 -0.66
N PRO A 35 2.31 7.62 0.55
CA PRO A 35 2.87 8.70 1.36
C PRO A 35 4.38 8.51 1.61
N ASN A 36 5.13 9.61 1.66
CA ASN A 36 6.59 9.56 1.85
C ASN A 36 6.98 8.86 3.16
N ASP A 37 6.25 9.15 4.23
CA ASP A 37 6.52 8.55 5.55
C ASP A 37 6.23 7.05 5.55
N TYR A 38 5.13 6.64 4.91
CA TYR A 38 4.81 5.22 4.77
C TYR A 38 5.86 4.49 3.92
N LYS A 39 6.35 5.12 2.84
CA LYS A 39 7.45 4.58 2.03
C LYS A 39 8.74 4.45 2.85
N ARG A 40 9.03 5.41 3.73
CA ARG A 40 10.19 5.36 4.64
C ARG A 40 10.04 4.22 5.65
N MET A 41 8.87 4.09 6.26
CA MET A 41 8.55 3.00 7.19
C MET A 41 8.76 1.63 6.54
N ILE A 42 8.21 1.39 5.33
CA ILE A 42 8.39 0.12 4.61
C ILE A 42 9.87 -0.21 4.37
N ARG A 43 10.68 0.80 4.02
CA ARG A 43 12.11 0.60 3.78
C ARG A 43 12.87 0.22 5.05
N LEU A 44 12.53 0.85 6.17
CA LEU A 44 13.13 0.55 7.46
C LEU A 44 12.75 -0.87 7.93
N MET A 45 11.47 -1.25 7.78
CA MET A 45 11.03 -2.63 8.08
C MET A 45 11.83 -3.66 7.29
N ALA A 46 11.95 -3.46 5.97
CA ALA A 46 12.73 -4.35 5.11
C ALA A 46 14.24 -4.33 5.42
N HIS A 47 14.76 -3.29 6.06
CA HIS A 47 16.15 -3.24 6.51
C HIS A 47 16.35 -4.11 7.76
N PHE A 48 15.49 -3.97 8.77
CA PHE A 48 15.53 -4.74 10.01
C PHE A 48 15.23 -6.23 9.79
N GLU A 49 14.26 -6.58 8.93
CA GLU A 49 14.02 -7.97 8.54
C GLU A 49 15.25 -8.63 7.92
N LYS A 50 16.03 -7.88 7.10
CA LYS A 50 17.29 -8.39 6.53
C LYS A 50 18.39 -8.57 7.58
N MET A 51 18.30 -7.88 8.70
CA MET A 51 19.23 -8.03 9.84
C MET A 51 18.83 -9.19 10.76
N GLY A 52 17.73 -9.88 10.46
CA GLY A 52 17.27 -11.06 11.18
C GLY A 52 16.12 -10.79 12.15
N ASP A 53 15.63 -9.55 12.23
CA ASP A 53 14.47 -9.23 13.07
C ASP A 53 13.20 -9.91 12.54
N THR A 54 12.35 -10.33 13.46
CA THR A 54 11.01 -10.80 13.09
C THR A 54 10.19 -9.64 12.50
N PRO A 55 9.17 -9.90 11.65
CA PRO A 55 8.37 -8.84 11.04
C PRO A 55 7.77 -7.84 12.04
N ASP A 56 7.33 -8.33 13.21
CA ASP A 56 6.77 -7.49 14.26
C ASP A 56 7.84 -6.58 14.91
N GLN A 57 9.03 -7.14 15.19
CA GLN A 57 10.16 -6.37 15.72
C GLN A 57 10.67 -5.35 14.70
N ALA A 58 10.84 -5.76 13.44
CA ALA A 58 11.22 -4.88 12.35
C ALA A 58 10.21 -3.74 12.15
N GLY A 59 8.91 -4.03 12.29
CA GLY A 59 7.83 -3.05 12.31
C GLY A 59 7.98 -2.01 13.41
N LEU A 60 8.22 -2.48 14.64
CA LEU A 60 8.36 -1.63 15.82
C LEU A 60 9.62 -0.74 15.74
N GLU A 61 10.75 -1.31 15.37
CA GLU A 61 12.01 -0.56 15.20
C GLU A 61 11.91 0.45 14.05
N ALA A 62 11.32 0.06 12.92
CA ALA A 62 11.05 0.97 11.81
C ALA A 62 10.16 2.14 12.24
N PHE A 63 9.15 1.90 13.07
CA PHE A 63 8.31 2.95 13.61
C PHE A 63 9.12 3.93 14.46
N TYR A 64 9.86 3.45 15.46
CA TYR A 64 10.66 4.31 16.33
C TYR A 64 11.69 5.13 15.54
N GLU A 65 12.44 4.48 14.66
CA GLU A 65 13.41 5.14 13.78
C GLU A 65 12.72 6.15 12.87
N SER A 66 11.51 5.86 12.38
CA SER A 66 10.75 6.79 11.55
C SER A 66 10.30 8.04 12.31
N THR A 67 10.01 7.92 13.60
CA THR A 67 9.51 9.03 14.43
C THR A 67 10.60 9.88 15.09
N ARG A 68 11.82 9.35 15.25
CA ARG A 68 12.95 10.04 15.91
C ARG A 68 13.53 11.23 15.10
N THR A 69 13.26 11.32 13.79
CA THR A 69 13.87 12.32 12.90
C THR A 69 13.14 13.67 12.86
N LYS A 70 12.54 14.10 13.97
CA LYS A 70 11.97 15.45 14.14
C LYS A 70 12.70 16.17 15.28
N GLU A 71 13.95 16.55 15.03
CA GLU A 71 14.64 17.65 15.73
C GLU A 71 15.34 18.53 14.70
#